data_AF-A0A645IID9-F1
#
_entry.id   AF-A0A645IID9-F1
#
_cell.length_a   1.000
_cell.length_b   1.000
_cell.length_c   1.000
_cell.angle_alpha   90.00
_cell.angle_beta   90.00
_cell.angle_gamma   90.00
#
_symmetry.space_group_name_H-M   'P 1'
#
loop_
_entity.id
_entity.type
_entity.pdbx_description
1 polymer ?
#
loop_
_entity_poly.entity_id
_entity_poly.type
_entity_poly.pdbx_seq_one_letter_code
_entity_poly.pdbx_strand_id
1 'polypeptide(L)'
;MNPPYFKTGEPSPNASVAASRHGAAQARECFLDAAFQLLNNGGKLFLIDSADTLADLMTVLRAHRLEPKRMQFLYTKANAPARRVLIEAKKLGRPGLVVEPPDWLQES
;
A
#
# COMPACT_ATOMS: atom_id res chain seq x y z
N MET A 1 -0.39 7.37 5.21
CA MET A 1 0.87 7.75 4.53
C MET A 1 0.72 7.48 3.02
N ASN A 2 1.29 8.34 2.19
CA ASN A 2 1.53 8.13 0.76
C ASN A 2 2.99 7.66 0.59
N PRO A 3 3.32 6.37 0.79
CA PRO A 3 4.69 5.87 0.58
C PRO A 3 5.21 6.29 -0.81
N PRO A 4 6.53 6.53 -0.96
CA PRO A 4 7.07 7.14 -2.16
C PRO A 4 6.84 6.26 -3.40
N TYR A 5 6.22 6.83 -4.42
CA TYR A 5 5.88 6.17 -5.68
C TYR A 5 6.99 6.37 -6.71
N PHE A 6 7.89 5.40 -6.83
CA PHE A 6 8.74 5.32 -8.01
C PHE A 6 8.83 3.89 -8.54
N LYS A 7 7.95 3.57 -9.48
CA LYS A 7 8.20 2.53 -10.51
C LYS A 7 7.48 2.91 -11.79
N THR A 8 8.20 3.42 -12.78
CA THR A 8 7.93 3.17 -14.22
C THR A 8 9.11 3.66 -15.07
N GLY A 9 9.74 2.72 -15.77
CA GLY A 9 10.78 2.92 -16.79
C GLY A 9 11.43 1.58 -17.13
N GLU A 10 11.74 1.32 -18.40
CA GLU A 10 12.38 0.09 -18.91
C GLU A 10 13.57 -0.37 -18.05
N PRO A 11 13.91 -1.67 -18.02
CA PRO A 11 15.08 -2.13 -17.28
C PRO A 11 16.34 -1.50 -17.89
N SER A 12 16.84 -0.44 -17.24
CA SER A 12 18.13 0.13 -17.55
C SER A 12 19.20 -0.93 -17.27
N PRO A 13 20.21 -1.12 -18.14
CA PRO A 13 21.24 -2.14 -18.00
C PRO A 13 22.21 -1.90 -16.81
N ASN A 14 21.93 -0.90 -15.97
CA ASN A 14 22.76 -0.52 -14.83
C ASN A 14 22.30 -1.18 -13.52
N ALA A 15 23.21 -1.94 -12.89
CA ALA A 15 23.03 -2.61 -11.60
C ALA A 15 22.55 -1.70 -10.44
N SER A 16 22.75 -0.39 -10.55
CA SER A 16 22.32 0.61 -9.56
C SER A 16 20.78 0.74 -9.45
N VAL A 17 20.02 0.43 -10.51
CA VAL A 17 18.54 0.49 -10.49
C VAL A 17 17.92 -0.68 -9.71
N ALA A 18 18.59 -1.84 -9.69
CA ALA A 18 18.15 -2.98 -8.89
C ALA A 18 18.28 -2.74 -7.38
N ALA A 19 19.24 -1.89 -6.95
CA ALA A 19 19.43 -1.51 -5.55
C ALA A 19 18.29 -0.61 -5.01
N SER A 20 17.69 0.21 -5.87
CA SER A 20 16.59 1.11 -5.47
C SER A 20 15.30 0.37 -5.09
N ARG A 21 15.02 -0.78 -5.72
CA ARG A 21 13.86 -1.63 -5.40
C ARG A 21 13.98 -2.29 -4.04
N HIS A 22 15.18 -2.75 -3.68
CA HIS A 22 15.48 -3.31 -2.37
C HIS A 22 15.35 -2.25 -1.27
N GLY A 23 15.82 -1.02 -1.53
CA GLY A 23 15.68 0.10 -0.60
C GLY A 23 14.22 0.48 -0.32
N ALA A 24 13.36 0.50 -1.34
CA ALA A 24 11.94 0.82 -1.17
C ALA A 24 11.16 -0.25 -0.39
N ALA A 25 11.45 -1.54 -0.65
CA ALA A 25 10.86 -2.64 0.11
C ALA A 25 11.30 -2.59 1.57
N GLN A 26 12.60 -2.42 1.82
CA GLN A 26 13.14 -2.35 3.18
C GLN A 26 12.64 -1.12 3.95
N ALA A 27 12.48 0.02 3.28
CA ALA A 27 11.86 1.20 3.87
C ALA A 27 10.39 0.97 4.25
N ARG A 28 9.64 0.20 3.44
CA ARG A 28 8.24 -0.17 3.75
C ARG A 28 8.16 -1.07 4.98
N GLU A 29 9.01 -2.08 5.08
CA GLU A 29 9.09 -2.99 6.24
C GLU A 29 9.36 -2.20 7.53
N CYS A 30 10.43 -1.37 7.55
CA CYS A 30 10.76 -0.54 8.71
C CYS A 30 9.64 0.44 9.08
N PHE A 31 8.95 0.99 8.09
CA PHE A 31 7.80 1.88 8.33
C PHE A 31 6.63 1.13 8.99
N LEU A 32 6.31 -0.08 8.53
CA LEU A 32 5.20 -0.86 9.09
C LEU A 32 5.52 -1.37 10.51
N ASP A 33 6.77 -1.72 10.77
CA ASP A 33 7.26 -2.02 12.13
C ASP A 33 7.06 -0.81 13.05
N ALA A 34 7.53 0.36 12.64
CA ALA A 34 7.38 1.59 13.42
C ALA A 34 5.89 1.95 13.64
N ALA A 35 5.06 1.83 12.60
CA ALA A 35 3.63 2.04 12.70
C ALA A 35 2.99 1.07 13.69
N PHE A 36 3.37 -0.21 13.66
CA PHE A 36 2.87 -1.19 14.63
C PHE A 36 3.25 -0.82 16.06
N GLN A 37 4.48 -0.37 16.31
CA GLN A 37 4.91 0.03 17.66
C GLN A 37 4.18 1.28 18.17
N LEU A 38 3.93 2.26 17.29
CA LEU A 38 3.27 3.52 17.65
C LEU A 38 1.76 3.41 17.83
N LEU A 39 1.10 2.44 17.19
CA LEU A 39 -0.34 2.28 17.30
C LEU A 39 -0.74 1.62 18.63
N ASN A 40 -1.77 2.16 19.27
CA ASN A 40 -2.47 1.48 20.36
C ASN A 40 -3.09 0.16 19.89
N ASN A 41 -3.41 -0.75 20.80
CA ASN A 41 -4.12 -1.97 20.46
C ASN A 41 -5.47 -1.65 19.82
N GLY A 42 -5.72 -2.19 18.62
CA GLY A 42 -6.88 -1.84 17.80
C GLY A 42 -6.79 -0.47 17.10
N GLY A 43 -5.64 0.20 17.16
CA GLY A 43 -5.32 1.40 16.40
C GLY A 43 -5.35 1.14 14.89
N LYS A 44 -5.58 2.21 14.13
CA LYS A 44 -5.78 2.16 12.68
C LYS A 44 -4.61 2.80 11.94
N LEU A 45 -4.19 2.17 10.84
CA LEU A 45 -3.23 2.68 9.88
C LEU A 45 -3.96 2.94 8.56
N PHE A 46 -3.74 4.11 7.97
CA PHE A 46 -4.27 4.45 6.65
C PHE A 46 -3.13 4.62 5.64
N LEU A 47 -3.22 3.92 4.51
CA LEU A 47 -2.23 3.90 3.45
C LEU A 47 -2.88 4.16 2.09
N ILE A 48 -2.09 4.68 1.16
CA ILE A 48 -2.41 4.68 -0.25
C ILE A 48 -1.25 4.01 -0.99
N ASP A 49 -1.52 3.05 -1.85
CA ASP A 49 -0.49 2.41 -2.67
C ASP A 49 -0.94 2.23 -4.12
N SER A 50 -0.04 1.77 -4.98
CA SER A 50 -0.31 1.45 -6.37
C SER A 50 -1.06 0.14 -6.45
N ALA A 51 -2.15 0.10 -7.23
CA ALA A 51 -3.06 -1.04 -7.28
C ALA A 51 -2.39 -2.32 -7.81
N ASP A 52 -1.37 -2.20 -8.66
CA ASP A 52 -0.56 -3.32 -9.18
C ASP A 52 0.24 -4.05 -8.07
N THR A 53 0.62 -3.32 -7.01
CA THR A 53 1.36 -3.88 -5.86
C THR A 53 0.47 -4.30 -4.69
N LEU A 54 -0.85 -4.30 -4.87
CA LEU A 54 -1.81 -4.60 -3.80
C LEU A 54 -1.56 -5.99 -3.17
N ALA A 55 -1.27 -7.01 -3.98
CA ALA A 55 -1.04 -8.36 -3.46
C ALA A 55 0.14 -8.42 -2.47
N ASP A 56 1.24 -7.76 -2.82
CA ASP A 56 2.43 -7.65 -1.96
C ASP A 56 2.11 -6.86 -0.69
N LEU A 57 1.41 -5.73 -0.83
CA LEU A 57 1.02 -4.89 0.30
C LEU A 57 0.14 -5.64 1.31
N MET A 58 -0.84 -6.40 0.84
CA MET A 58 -1.72 -7.21 1.72
C MET A 58 -0.92 -8.27 2.48
N THR A 59 0.07 -8.88 1.83
CA THR A 59 0.96 -9.88 2.44
C THR A 59 1.82 -9.24 3.52
N VAL A 60 2.47 -8.12 3.22
CA VAL A 60 3.35 -7.42 4.16
C VAL A 60 2.55 -6.89 5.35
N LEU A 61 1.38 -6.26 5.14
CA LEU A 61 0.53 -5.79 6.23
C LEU A 61 0.23 -6.89 7.25
N ARG A 62 -0.14 -8.08 6.76
CA ARG A 62 -0.43 -9.24 7.61
C ARG A 62 0.80 -9.78 8.33
N ALA A 63 1.96 -9.82 7.66
CA ALA A 63 3.23 -10.18 8.29
C ALA A 63 3.55 -9.27 9.49
N HIS A 64 3.17 -7.99 9.40
CA HIS A 64 3.32 -6.97 10.46
C HIS A 64 2.18 -6.93 11.48
N ARG A 65 1.26 -7.92 11.47
CA ARG A 65 0.08 -7.98 12.37
C ARG A 65 -0.84 -6.75 12.25
N LEU A 66 -0.86 -6.14 11.07
CA LEU A 66 -1.76 -5.08 10.66
C LEU A 66 -2.79 -5.68 9.71
N GLU A 67 -4.00 -5.92 10.19
CA GLU A 67 -5.02 -6.60 9.41
C GLU A 67 -5.75 -5.60 8.51
N PRO A 68 -5.73 -5.75 7.18
CA PRO A 68 -6.51 -4.91 6.28
C PRO A 68 -8.01 -5.04 6.58
N LYS A 69 -8.70 -3.92 6.81
CA LYS A 69 -10.12 -3.90 7.18
C LYS A 69 -11.01 -3.24 6.15
N ARG A 70 -10.50 -2.26 5.43
CA ARG A 70 -11.25 -1.52 4.42
C ARG A 70 -10.33 -1.10 3.28
N MET A 71 -10.82 -1.17 2.05
CA MET A 71 -10.10 -0.61 0.91
C MET A 71 -11.03 0.08 -0.08
N GLN A 72 -10.49 1.07 -0.79
CA GLN A 72 -11.18 1.80 -1.85
C GLN A 72 -10.26 1.96 -3.05
N PHE A 73 -10.76 1.57 -4.23
CA PHE A 73 -10.02 1.68 -5.48
C PHE A 73 -10.22 3.06 -6.10
N LEU A 74 -9.13 3.68 -6.54
CA LEU A 74 -9.15 4.97 -7.21
C LEU A 74 -8.78 4.82 -8.68
N TYR A 75 -9.65 5.34 -9.54
CA TYR A 75 -9.56 5.24 -11.00
C TYR A 75 -9.28 6.60 -11.63
N THR A 76 -8.60 6.61 -12.76
CA THR A 76 -8.38 7.83 -13.57
C THR A 76 -9.25 7.88 -14.82
N LYS A 77 -9.74 6.73 -15.31
CA LYS A 77 -10.54 6.62 -16.54
C LYS A 77 -11.61 5.54 -16.42
N ALA A 78 -12.76 5.79 -17.02
CA ALA A 78 -13.81 4.78 -17.16
C ALA A 78 -13.26 3.53 -17.87
N ASN A 79 -13.63 2.35 -17.37
CA ASN A 79 -13.23 1.05 -17.92
C ASN A 79 -11.71 0.77 -17.95
N ALA A 80 -10.91 1.47 -17.15
CA ALA A 80 -9.50 1.17 -16.96
C ALA A 80 -9.26 0.45 -15.62
N PRO A 81 -8.13 -0.27 -15.44
CA PRO A 81 -7.71 -0.76 -14.13
C PRO A 81 -7.57 0.38 -13.11
N ALA A 82 -7.80 0.09 -11.83
CA ALA A 82 -7.54 1.03 -10.74
C ALA A 82 -6.06 1.44 -10.75
N ARG A 83 -5.77 2.71 -10.46
CA ARG A 83 -4.40 3.22 -10.40
C ARG A 83 -3.85 3.20 -8.97
N ARG A 84 -4.74 3.44 -7.99
CA ARG A 84 -4.39 3.51 -6.57
C ARG A 84 -5.41 2.75 -5.75
N VAL A 85 -4.99 2.37 -4.55
CA VAL A 85 -5.85 1.77 -3.54
C VAL A 85 -5.60 2.48 -2.20
N LEU A 86 -6.67 2.98 -1.59
CA LEU A 86 -6.68 3.40 -0.20
C LEU A 86 -6.94 2.19 0.67
N ILE A 87 -6.19 2.03 1.76
CA ILE A 87 -6.33 0.90 2.69
C ILE A 87 -6.35 1.41 4.12
N GLU A 88 -7.36 0.98 4.88
CA GLU A 88 -7.37 1.00 6.34
C GLU A 88 -6.93 -0.38 6.86
N ALA A 89 -5.90 -0.42 7.68
CA ALA A 89 -5.46 -1.61 8.41
C ALA A 89 -5.58 -1.39 9.93
N LYS A 90 -5.84 -2.46 10.68
CA LYS A 90 -6.01 -2.42 12.14
C LYS A 90 -4.98 -3.28 12.85
N LYS A 91 -4.29 -2.70 13.83
CA LYS A 91 -3.35 -3.43 14.69
C LYS A 91 -4.07 -4.53 15.46
N LEU A 92 -3.59 -5.77 15.30
CA LEU A 92 -4.17 -6.98 15.91
C LEU A 92 -5.67 -7.15 15.57
N GLY A 93 -6.07 -6.71 14.38
CA GLY A 93 -7.43 -6.88 13.89
C GLY A 93 -7.77 -8.34 13.60
N ARG A 94 -9.04 -8.69 13.72
CA ARG A 94 -9.57 -9.98 13.24
C ARG A 94 -9.80 -9.92 11.73
N PRO A 95 -9.74 -11.06 11.02
CA PRO A 95 -10.02 -11.14 9.60
C PRO A 95 -11.35 -10.48 9.17
N GLY A 96 -11.37 -10.00 7.93
CA GLY A 96 -12.54 -9.43 7.28
C GLY A 96 -12.21 -8.11 6.60
N LEU A 97 -12.54 -8.00 5.32
CA LEU A 97 -12.21 -6.86 4.47
C LEU A 97 -13.50 -6.32 3.85
N VAL A 98 -13.69 -5.00 3.95
CA VAL A 98 -14.73 -4.28 3.22
C VAL A 98 -14.10 -3.63 1.99
N VAL A 99 -14.72 -3.82 0.83
CA VAL A 99 -14.35 -3.12 -0.41
C VAL A 99 -15.38 -2.05 -0.66
N GLU A 100 -14.96 -0.79 -0.53
CA GLU A 100 -15.80 0.37 -0.75
C GLU A 100 -16.06 0.59 -2.25
N PRO A 101 -17.14 1.32 -2.62
CA PRO A 101 -17.37 1.73 -3.99
C PRO A 101 -16.17 2.49 -4.57
N PRO A 102 -15.90 2.33 -5.88
CA PRO A 102 -14.77 2.97 -6.54
C PRO A 102 -14.91 4.50 -6.52
N ASP A 103 -13.78 5.19 -6.48
CA ASP A 103 -13.72 6.66 -6.57
C ASP A 103 -12.83 7.10 -7.74
N TRP A 104 -12.98 8.37 -8.13
CA TRP A 104 -12.29 8.97 -9.26
C TRP A 104 -11.25 9.97 -8.79
N LEU A 105 -10.00 9.81 -9.23
CA LEU A 105 -8.96 10.81 -9.01
C LEU A 105 -9.29 12.06 -9.85
N GLN A 106 -9.73 13.13 -9.20
CA GLN A 106 -9.78 14.46 -9.82
C GLN A 106 -8.36 15.05 -9.77
N GLU A 107 -7.74 15.23 -10.94
CA GLU A 107 -6.55 16.06 -11.06
C GLU A 107 -7.02 17.53 -11.12
N SER A 108 -6.69 18.32 -10.09
CA SER A 108 -6.87 19.79 -10.07
C SER A 108 -5.79 20.50 -10.85
#